data_AF-A0A947ARF8-F1
#
_entry.id   AF-A0A947ARF8-F1
#
_cell.length_a   1.000
_cell.length_b   1.000
_cell.length_c   1.000
_cell.angle_alpha   90.00
_cell.angle_beta   90.00
_cell.angle_gamma   90.00
#
_symmetry.space_group_name_H-M   'P 1'
#
loop_
_entity.id
_entity.type
_entity.pdbx_description
1 polymer ?
#
loop_
_entity_poly.entity_id
_entity_poly.type
_entity_poly.pdbx_seq_one_letter_code
_entity_poly.pdbx_strand_id
1 'polypeptide(L)'
;MKRLSMMIAVIVMVTAVPAMAVKRTGNDLLVDCGNLMSTESIESVSKEKLLGIGYCIGLIDGLVTFNYVYEAVLEGEGNSKMVQMCLPQRISTRQSAEVIVKYLQDNPRRLPESGQALAAQALVTAYPCSHETAK
;
A
#
# COMPACT_ATOMS: atom_id res chain seq x y z
N MET A 1 -32.43 3.33 -35.10
CA MET A 1 -31.05 3.03 -35.55
C MET A 1 -30.02 4.08 -35.11
N LYS A 2 -30.15 5.38 -35.47
CA LYS A 2 -29.18 6.42 -35.07
C LYS A 2 -28.90 6.53 -33.56
N ARG A 3 -29.94 6.43 -32.72
CA ARG A 3 -29.79 6.44 -31.25
C ARG A 3 -29.07 5.21 -30.70
N LEU A 4 -29.29 4.04 -31.30
CA LEU A 4 -28.60 2.81 -30.91
C LEU A 4 -27.13 2.84 -31.32
N SER A 5 -26.82 3.33 -32.53
CA SER A 5 -25.44 3.55 -32.98
C SER A 5 -24.70 4.56 -32.10
N MET A 6 -25.38 5.61 -31.64
CA MET A 6 -24.79 6.60 -30.73
C MET A 6 -24.48 6.01 -29.35
N MET A 7 -25.38 5.20 -28.77
CA MET A 7 -25.10 4.53 -27.49
C MET A 7 -23.94 3.54 -27.59
N ILE A 8 -23.87 2.76 -28.68
CA ILE A 8 -22.76 1.82 -28.91
C ILE A 8 -21.42 2.57 -29.02
N ALA A 9 -21.39 3.69 -29.74
CA ALA A 9 -20.17 4.50 -29.88
C ALA A 9 -19.67 5.04 -28.52
N VAL A 10 -20.59 5.48 -27.65
CA VAL A 10 -20.23 5.96 -26.30
C VAL A 10 -19.70 4.82 -25.42
N ILE A 11 -20.33 3.64 -25.44
CA ILE A 11 -19.89 2.47 -24.66
C ILE A 11 -18.49 2.03 -25.09
N VAL A 12 -18.23 1.95 -26.40
CA VAL A 12 -16.91 1.60 -26.95
C VAL A 12 -15.84 2.62 -26.55
N MET A 13 -16.18 3.91 -26.51
CA MET A 13 -15.24 4.96 -26.13
C MET A 13 -14.88 4.93 -24.64
N VAL A 14 -15.82 4.53 -23.78
CA VAL A 14 -15.60 4.39 -22.32
C VAL A 14 -14.77 3.15 -21.98
N THR A 15 -14.91 2.04 -22.71
CA THR A 15 -14.16 0.80 -22.44
C THR A 15 -12.77 0.76 -23.08
N ALA A 16 -12.48 1.65 -24.02
CA ALA A 16 -11.20 1.73 -24.70
C ALA A 16 -10.11 2.52 -23.94
N VAL A 17 -10.43 3.11 -22.78
CA VAL A 17 -9.43 3.79 -21.96
C VAL A 17 -8.53 2.73 -21.34
N PRO A 18 -7.21 2.68 -21.65
CA PRO A 18 -6.32 1.77 -20.96
C PRO A 18 -6.37 2.09 -19.47
N ALA A 19 -6.60 1.08 -18.64
CA ALA A 19 -6.47 1.22 -17.21
C ALA A 19 -5.02 1.59 -16.90
N MET A 20 -4.75 2.90 -16.80
CA MET A 20 -3.46 3.44 -16.40
C MET A 20 -3.32 3.18 -14.90
N ALA A 21 -3.04 1.94 -14.54
CA ALA A 21 -2.58 1.62 -13.20
C ALA A 21 -1.21 2.30 -13.05
N VAL A 22 -1.16 3.37 -12.26
CA VAL A 22 0.10 4.03 -11.93
C VAL A 22 0.97 3.01 -11.19
N LYS A 23 1.93 2.42 -11.90
CA LYS A 23 2.90 1.50 -11.32
C LYS A 23 3.92 2.31 -10.54
N ARG A 24 3.68 2.51 -9.24
CA ARG A 24 4.68 3.10 -8.33
C ARG A 24 5.71 2.05 -7.92
N THR A 25 6.97 2.44 -8.04
CA THR A 25 8.13 1.64 -7.68
C THR A 25 8.52 1.86 -6.22
N GLY A 26 9.45 1.07 -5.71
CA GLY A 26 10.08 1.34 -4.42
C GLY A 26 10.76 2.71 -4.35
N ASN A 27 11.31 3.23 -5.46
CA ASN A 27 11.86 4.60 -5.52
C ASN A 27 10.78 5.65 -5.24
N ASP A 28 9.62 5.52 -5.89
CA ASP A 28 8.52 6.45 -5.71
C ASP A 28 8.02 6.40 -4.26
N LEU A 29 7.84 5.18 -3.74
CA LEU A 29 7.35 4.96 -2.39
C LEU A 29 8.31 5.48 -1.31
N LEU A 30 9.63 5.38 -1.54
CA LEU A 30 10.64 5.92 -0.64
C LEU A 30 10.49 7.44 -0.49
N VAL A 31 10.21 8.14 -1.59
CA VAL A 31 9.94 9.59 -1.58
C VAL A 31 8.59 9.88 -0.92
N ASP A 32 7.53 9.19 -1.35
CA ASP A 32 6.16 9.40 -0.87
C ASP A 32 6.02 9.22 0.65
N CYS A 33 6.52 8.10 1.18
CA CYS A 33 6.49 7.82 2.60
C CYS A 33 7.56 8.58 3.39
N GLY A 34 8.70 8.90 2.76
CA GLY A 34 9.70 9.81 3.33
C GLY A 34 9.09 11.19 3.65
N ASN A 35 8.30 11.71 2.72
CA ASN A 35 7.64 13.00 2.86
C ASN A 35 6.60 13.04 4.00
N LEU A 36 5.93 11.92 4.32
CA LEU A 36 4.99 11.84 5.45
C LEU A 36 5.68 12.08 6.80
N MET A 37 6.97 11.80 6.90
CA MET A 37 7.74 11.99 8.13
C MET A 37 8.34 13.39 8.25
N SER A 38 8.35 14.19 7.17
CA SER A 38 8.87 15.56 7.16
C SER A 38 8.09 16.47 8.11
N THR A 39 8.77 17.45 8.70
CA THR A 39 8.23 18.46 9.61
C THR A 39 7.90 19.79 8.91
N GLU A 40 7.82 19.81 7.58
CA GLU A 40 7.44 21.00 6.82
C GLU A 40 6.01 21.46 7.14
N SER A 41 5.79 22.78 7.18
CA SER A 41 4.44 23.33 7.33
C SER A 41 3.62 23.03 6.08
N ILE A 42 2.36 22.64 6.27
CA ILE A 42 1.45 22.25 5.17
C ILE A 42 1.33 23.35 4.09
N GLU A 43 1.40 24.62 4.49
CA GLU A 43 1.34 25.78 3.59
C GLU A 43 2.52 25.86 2.61
N SER A 44 3.63 25.18 2.91
CA SER A 44 4.84 25.14 2.07
C SER A 44 4.96 23.88 1.20
N VAL A 45 4.02 22.94 1.31
CA VAL A 45 4.08 21.64 0.63
C VAL A 45 3.48 21.72 -0.77
N SER A 46 4.21 21.29 -1.80
CA SER A 46 3.69 21.23 -3.17
C SER A 46 2.54 20.23 -3.30
N LYS A 47 1.66 20.43 -4.29
CA LYS A 47 0.53 19.51 -4.56
C LYS A 47 1.02 18.09 -4.85
N GLU A 48 2.13 17.95 -5.56
CA GLU A 48 2.73 16.67 -5.91
C GLU A 48 3.20 15.94 -4.66
N LYS A 49 3.79 16.66 -3.71
CA LYS A 49 4.22 16.12 -2.41
C LYS A 49 3.02 15.71 -1.55
N LEU A 50 1.95 16.52 -1.52
CA LEU A 50 0.70 16.15 -0.84
C LEU A 50 0.07 14.88 -1.43
N LEU A 51 0.08 14.72 -2.75
CA LEU A 51 -0.41 13.52 -3.42
C LEU A 51 0.45 12.29 -3.08
N GLY A 52 1.77 12.44 -3.01
CA GLY A 52 2.69 11.39 -2.57
C GLY A 52 2.43 10.96 -1.13
N ILE A 53 2.29 11.93 -0.21
CA ILE A 53 1.93 11.68 1.19
C ILE A 53 0.60 10.93 1.27
N GLY A 54 -0.43 11.40 0.55
CA GLY A 54 -1.74 10.77 0.51
C GLY A 54 -1.68 9.34 -0.04
N TYR A 55 -0.87 9.09 -1.07
CA TYR A 55 -0.65 7.75 -1.60
C TYR A 55 -0.02 6.82 -0.55
N CYS A 56 1.02 7.28 0.15
CA CYS A 56 1.64 6.49 1.23
C CYS A 56 0.63 6.14 2.34
N ILE A 57 -0.14 7.13 2.81
CA ILE A 57 -1.17 6.92 3.84
C ILE A 57 -2.20 5.88 3.36
N GLY A 58 -2.71 6.02 2.14
CA GLY A 58 -3.71 5.11 1.59
C GLY A 58 -3.19 3.68 1.40
N LEU A 59 -1.93 3.54 0.97
CA LEU A 59 -1.29 2.22 0.85
C LEU A 59 -1.14 1.55 2.23
N ILE A 60 -0.70 2.29 3.23
CA ILE A 60 -0.57 1.78 4.60
C ILE A 60 -1.94 1.36 5.15
N ASP A 61 -2.94 2.22 5.03
CA ASP A 61 -4.30 1.94 5.49
C ASP A 61 -4.88 0.69 4.79
N GLY A 62 -4.64 0.55 3.49
CA GLY A 62 -5.02 -0.63 2.72
C GLY A 62 -4.32 -1.91 3.20
N LEU A 63 -3.01 -1.87 3.44
CA LEU A 63 -2.25 -3.04 3.93
C LEU A 63 -2.69 -3.45 5.35
N VAL A 64 -2.88 -2.49 6.24
CA VAL A 64 -3.32 -2.73 7.62
C VAL A 64 -4.74 -3.28 7.64
N THR A 65 -5.66 -2.65 6.91
CA THR A 65 -7.05 -3.11 6.80
C THR A 65 -7.13 -4.50 6.18
N PHE A 66 -6.38 -4.74 5.10
CA PHE A 66 -6.30 -6.06 4.48
C PHE A 66 -5.82 -7.11 5.47
N ASN A 67 -4.82 -6.79 6.29
CA ASN A 67 -4.33 -7.73 7.31
C ASN A 67 -5.40 -8.14 8.31
N TYR A 68 -6.15 -7.17 8.86
CA TYR A 68 -7.21 -7.47 9.82
C TYR A 68 -8.34 -8.30 9.21
N VAL A 69 -8.74 -7.98 7.96
CA VAL A 69 -9.75 -8.78 7.25
C VAL A 69 -9.22 -10.19 6.98
N TYR A 70 -7.96 -10.31 6.53
CA TYR A 70 -7.34 -11.59 6.21
C TYR A 70 -7.17 -12.47 7.46
N GLU A 71 -6.76 -11.90 8.59
CA GLU A 71 -6.68 -12.56 9.88
C GLU A 71 -8.05 -13.08 10.32
N ALA A 72 -9.10 -12.25 10.29
CA ALA A 72 -10.45 -12.67 10.67
C ALA A 72 -11.01 -13.80 9.77
N VAL A 73 -10.73 -13.75 8.46
CA VAL A 73 -11.12 -14.81 7.52
C VAL A 73 -10.39 -16.12 7.86
N LEU A 74 -9.07 -16.06 8.06
CA LEU A 74 -8.27 -17.23 8.38
C LEU A 74 -8.65 -17.84 9.74
N GLU A 75 -8.99 -17.02 10.74
CA GLU A 75 -9.51 -17.49 12.02
C GLU A 75 -10.83 -18.24 11.84
N GLY A 76 -11.77 -17.69 11.06
CA GLY A 76 -13.03 -18.34 10.74
C GLY A 76 -12.87 -19.68 10.01
N GLU A 77 -11.78 -19.85 9.27
CA GLU A 77 -11.42 -21.08 8.56
C GLU A 77 -10.53 -22.05 9.37
N GLY A 78 -10.13 -21.69 10.60
CA GLY A 78 -9.21 -22.49 11.43
C GLY A 78 -7.76 -22.49 10.92
N ASN A 79 -7.40 -21.52 10.08
CA ASN A 79 -6.10 -21.39 9.39
C ASN A 79 -5.27 -20.19 9.91
N SER A 80 -5.43 -19.77 11.17
CA SER A 80 -4.72 -18.61 11.75
C SER A 80 -3.19 -18.68 11.63
N LYS A 81 -2.62 -19.87 11.43
CA LYS A 81 -1.19 -20.06 11.16
C LYS A 81 -0.73 -19.53 9.79
N MET A 82 -1.65 -19.15 8.90
CA MET A 82 -1.33 -18.60 7.58
C MET A 82 -1.14 -17.08 7.60
N VAL A 83 -1.45 -16.41 8.71
CA VAL A 83 -1.24 -14.96 8.87
C VAL A 83 0.26 -14.66 8.76
N GLN A 84 0.61 -13.77 7.83
CA GLN A 84 2.01 -13.44 7.53
C GLN A 84 2.52 -12.21 8.30
N MET A 85 1.62 -11.39 8.83
CA MET A 85 1.95 -10.09 9.41
C MET A 85 1.18 -9.88 10.72
N CYS A 86 1.91 -9.85 11.83
CA CYS A 86 1.35 -9.73 13.17
C CYS A 86 1.53 -8.30 13.70
N LEU A 87 0.66 -7.40 13.23
CA LEU A 87 0.71 -5.99 13.60
C LEU A 87 0.32 -5.77 15.07
N PRO A 88 0.93 -4.80 15.76
CA PRO A 88 0.45 -4.42 17.08
C PRO A 88 -0.94 -3.78 16.98
N GLN A 89 -1.78 -3.98 18.01
CA GLN A 89 -3.19 -3.54 18.03
C GLN A 89 -3.42 -2.06 17.68
N ARG A 90 -2.40 -1.20 17.84
CA ARG A 90 -2.48 0.24 17.55
C ARG A 90 -1.24 0.72 16.79
N ILE A 91 -0.91 0.07 15.68
CA ILE A 91 0.13 0.61 14.78
C ILE A 91 -0.33 1.95 14.19
N SER A 92 0.50 2.97 14.30
CA SER A 92 0.23 4.27 13.67
C SER A 92 0.70 4.30 12.23
N THR A 93 0.05 5.10 11.38
CA THR A 93 0.48 5.32 9.99
C THR A 93 1.93 5.79 9.89
N ARG A 94 2.38 6.63 10.84
CA ARG A 94 3.77 7.10 10.88
C ARG A 94 4.75 5.95 11.14
N GLN A 95 4.47 5.08 12.11
CA GLN A 95 5.32 3.91 12.40
C GLN A 95 5.38 2.96 11.21
N SER A 96 4.25 2.68 10.55
CA SER A 96 4.24 1.87 9.33
C SER A 96 5.10 2.50 8.22
N ALA A 97 5.02 3.82 8.04
CA ALA A 97 5.83 4.54 7.07
C ALA A 97 7.33 4.49 7.41
N GLU A 98 7.70 4.61 8.68
CA GLU A 98 9.09 4.48 9.16
C GLU A 98 9.66 3.10 8.81
N VAL A 99 8.89 2.04 9.06
CA VAL A 99 9.27 0.65 8.70
C VAL A 99 9.46 0.49 7.20
N ILE A 100 8.52 0.98 6.40
CA ILE A 100 8.58 0.91 4.94
C ILE A 100 9.80 1.66 4.41
N VAL A 101 10.01 2.91 4.85
CA VAL A 101 11.14 3.73 4.41
C VAL A 101 12.47 3.08 4.80
N LYS A 102 12.59 2.60 6.04
CA LYS A 102 13.79 1.87 6.49
C LYS A 102 14.06 0.65 5.60
N TYR A 103 13.06 -0.17 5.34
CA TYR A 103 13.22 -1.34 4.49
C TYR A 103 13.69 -0.99 3.07
N LEU A 104 13.12 0.06 2.47
CA LEU A 104 13.52 0.52 1.13
C LEU A 104 14.95 1.07 1.11
N GLN A 105 15.35 1.82 2.15
CA GLN A 105 16.72 2.34 2.32
C GLN A 105 17.74 1.22 2.50
N ASP A 106 17.38 0.17 3.25
CA ASP A 106 18.23 -1.00 3.49
C ASP A 106 18.34 -1.92 2.24
N ASN A 107 17.47 -1.73 1.23
CA ASN A 107 17.38 -2.58 0.03
C ASN A 107 17.41 -1.80 -1.30
N PRO A 108 18.43 -0.97 -1.59
CA PRO A 108 18.44 -0.04 -2.72
C PRO A 108 18.35 -0.72 -4.09
N ARG A 109 18.88 -1.95 -4.21
CA ARG A 109 18.81 -2.74 -5.47
C ARG A 109 17.39 -3.12 -5.88
N ARG A 110 16.45 -3.09 -4.93
CA ARG A 110 15.05 -3.50 -5.13
C ARG A 110 14.13 -2.33 -5.43
N LEU A 111 14.60 -1.08 -5.30
CA LEU A 111 13.78 0.11 -5.54
C LEU A 111 13.08 0.17 -6.92
N PRO A 112 13.59 -0.46 -8.01
CA PRO A 112 12.85 -0.56 -9.27
C PRO A 112 11.64 -1.52 -9.25
N GLU A 113 11.50 -2.37 -8.24
CA GLU A 113 10.39 -3.32 -8.07
C GLU A 113 9.09 -2.60 -7.66
N SER A 114 7.98 -3.34 -7.56
CA SER A 114 6.69 -2.81 -7.11
C SER A 114 6.78 -2.24 -5.69
N GLY A 115 6.43 -0.96 -5.53
CA GLY A 115 6.42 -0.30 -4.22
C GLY A 115 5.44 -0.97 -3.25
N GLN A 116 4.26 -1.39 -3.73
CA GLN A 116 3.25 -2.05 -2.90
C GLN A 116 3.73 -3.40 -2.37
N ALA A 117 4.37 -4.21 -3.22
CA ALA A 117 4.93 -5.50 -2.81
C ALA A 117 6.05 -5.31 -1.78
N LEU A 118 6.93 -4.33 -1.99
CA LEU A 118 7.99 -4.00 -1.05
C LEU A 118 7.44 -3.46 0.28
N ALA A 119 6.37 -2.68 0.25
CA ALA A 119 5.71 -2.17 1.46
C ALA A 119 5.12 -3.30 2.31
N ALA A 120 4.40 -4.24 1.67
CA ALA A 120 3.88 -5.43 2.34
C ALA A 120 5.03 -6.26 2.93
N GLN A 121 6.09 -6.47 2.16
CA GLN A 121 7.25 -7.23 2.62
C GLN A 121 7.99 -6.54 3.77
N ALA A 122 8.08 -5.21 3.77
CA ALA A 122 8.66 -4.43 4.85
C ALA A 122 7.92 -4.70 6.18
N LEU A 123 6.59 -4.64 6.15
CA LEU A 123 5.77 -4.88 7.32
C LEU A 123 5.81 -6.34 7.78
N VAL A 124 5.77 -7.32 6.86
CA VAL A 124 5.97 -8.76 7.18
C VAL A 124 7.34 -9.00 7.83
N THR A 125 8.39 -8.36 7.32
CA THR A 125 9.75 -8.51 7.85
C THR A 125 9.89 -7.90 9.25
N ALA A 126 9.24 -6.75 9.49
CA ALA A 126 9.30 -6.05 10.77
C ALA A 126 8.36 -6.65 11.84
N TYR A 127 7.25 -7.24 11.41
CA TYR A 127 6.22 -7.81 12.28
C TYR A 127 5.92 -9.27 11.92
N PRO A 128 6.93 -10.17 11.99
CA PRO A 128 6.72 -11.57 11.69
C PRO A 128 5.81 -12.20 12.75
N CYS A 129 4.92 -13.09 12.33
CA CYS A 129 4.17 -13.91 13.27
C CYS A 129 5.06 -15.00 13.85
N SER A 130 5.30 -14.98 15.17
CA SER A 130 5.97 -16.08 15.86
C SER A 130 5.00 -17.25 15.99
N HIS A 131 5.17 -18.29 15.18
CA HIS A 131 4.44 -19.56 15.33
C HIS A 131 4.97 -20.44 16.48
N GLU A 132 5.49 -19.83 17.55
CA GLU A 132 5.78 -20.57 18.79
C GLU A 132 4.46 -20.84 19.51
N THR A 133 3.88 -21.99 19.13
CA THR A 133 3.06 -22.89 19.96
C THR A 133 2.44 -22.28 21.21
N ALA A 134 1.25 -21.68 21.08
CA ALA A 134 0.27 -21.77 22.15
C ALA A 134 -0.16 -23.24 22.24
N LYS A 135 0.48 -23.97 23.16
CA LYS A 135 0.06 -25.29 23.62
C LYS A 135 -0.63 -25.14 24.95
#